data_AF-A0AA51PBP0-F1
#
_entry.id   AF-A0AA51PBP0-F1
#
_cell.length_a   1.000
_cell.length_b   1.000
_cell.length_c   1.000
_cell.angle_alpha   90.00
_cell.angle_beta   90.00
_cell.angle_gamma   90.00
#
_symmetry.space_group_name_H-M   'P 1'
#
loop_
_entity.id
_entity.type
_entity.pdbx_description
1 polymer ?
#
loop_
_entity_poly.entity_id
_entity_poly.type
_entity_poly.pdbx_seq_one_letter_code
_entity_poly.pdbx_strand_id
1 'polypeptide(L)'
;RHRRKFIVTGAVLGSVYFVMSYAQKKLREWQENEAKKFFEMTRKKQHFESTERTCNQTILSLSKIVSENILTVLNTEEIVQKLKDNPENKLALWEQLKVIIFTRICVLVYSLSILQVTLRVQLNIIGGYLYRDSVHEDEPL
;
A
#
# COMPACT_ATOMS: atom_id res chain seq x y z
N ARG A 1 -24.50 -63.00 36.20
CA ARG A 1 -24.87 -61.66 36.72
C ARG A 1 -23.82 -60.55 36.45
N HIS A 2 -22.50 -60.82 36.46
CA HIS A 2 -21.47 -59.78 36.28
C HIS A 2 -21.14 -59.38 34.82
N ARG A 3 -21.36 -60.25 33.81
CA ARG A 3 -21.05 -59.93 32.40
C ARG A 3 -21.78 -58.70 31.86
N ARG A 4 -23.03 -58.46 32.29
CA ARG A 4 -23.77 -57.23 31.94
C ARG A 4 -23.11 -55.96 32.48
N LYS A 5 -22.50 -56.01 33.68
CA LYS A 5 -21.83 -54.84 34.28
C LYS A 5 -20.58 -54.45 33.50
N PHE A 6 -19.78 -55.43 33.07
CA PHE A 6 -18.59 -55.18 32.24
C PHE A 6 -18.95 -54.58 30.87
N ILE A 7 -20.01 -55.09 30.23
CA ILE A 7 -20.48 -54.56 28.94
C ILE A 7 -20.96 -53.11 29.09
N VAL A 8 -21.74 -52.81 30.13
CA VAL A 8 -22.23 -51.46 30.40
C VAL A 8 -21.09 -50.49 30.67
N THR A 9 -20.12 -50.86 31.51
CA THR A 9 -18.95 -50.01 31.80
C THR A 9 -18.09 -49.77 30.55
N GLY A 10 -17.85 -50.80 29.74
CA GLY A 10 -17.11 -50.67 28.49
C GLY A 10 -17.80 -49.75 27.48
N ALA A 11 -19.12 -49.87 27.35
CA ALA A 11 -19.93 -49.00 26.49
C ALA A 11 -19.85 -47.52 26.93
N VAL A 12 -19.94 -47.27 28.24
CA VAL A 12 -19.83 -45.91 28.80
C VAL A 12 -18.46 -45.31 28.52
N LEU A 13 -17.38 -46.03 28.82
CA LEU A 13 -16.01 -45.53 28.58
C LEU A 13 -15.74 -45.29 27.08
N GLY A 14 -16.19 -46.20 26.21
CA GLY A 14 -16.09 -46.02 24.76
C GLY A 14 -16.83 -44.77 24.27
N SER A 15 -18.05 -44.53 24.78
CA SER A 15 -18.83 -43.34 24.41
C SER A 15 -18.17 -42.03 24.86
N VAL A 16 -17.62 -41.98 26.08
CA VAL A 16 -16.90 -40.81 26.59
C VAL A 16 -15.65 -40.53 25.77
N TYR A 17 -14.86 -41.56 25.48
CA TYR A 17 -13.67 -41.44 24.64
C TYR A 17 -14.02 -40.92 23.24
N PHE A 18 -15.07 -41.48 22.62
CA PHE A 18 -15.51 -41.08 21.29
C PHE A 18 -15.93 -39.59 21.26
N VAL A 19 -16.74 -39.15 22.23
CA VAL A 19 -17.17 -37.75 22.33
C VAL A 19 -15.98 -36.82 22.57
N MET A 20 -15.04 -37.20 23.46
CA MET A 20 -13.86 -36.39 23.76
C MET A 20 -12.96 -36.24 22.53
N SER A 21 -12.68 -37.33 21.82
CA SER A 21 -11.88 -37.30 20.59
C SER A 21 -12.56 -36.45 19.50
N TYR A 22 -13.88 -36.57 19.35
CA TYR A 22 -14.63 -35.74 18.41
C TYR A 22 -14.57 -34.25 18.76
N ALA A 23 -14.73 -33.90 20.04
CA ALA A 23 -14.64 -32.52 20.51
C ALA A 23 -13.24 -31.93 20.30
N GLN A 24 -12.18 -32.67 20.62
CA GLN A 24 -10.79 -32.24 20.38
C GLN A 24 -10.50 -32.04 18.91
N LYS A 25 -10.93 -32.97 18.05
CA LYS A 25 -10.78 -32.86 16.59
C LYS A 25 -11.51 -31.63 16.06
N LYS A 26 -12.76 -31.42 16.49
CA LYS A 26 -13.58 -30.29 16.05
C LYS A 26 -13.02 -28.94 16.52
N LEU A 27 -12.49 -28.87 17.75
CA LEU A 27 -11.86 -27.65 18.25
C LEU A 27 -10.58 -27.32 17.48
N ARG A 28 -9.75 -28.32 17.19
CA ARG A 28 -8.55 -28.15 16.36
C ARG A 28 -8.90 -27.67 14.95
N GLU A 29 -9.88 -28.31 14.30
CA GLU A 29 -10.36 -27.88 12.98
C GLU A 29 -10.85 -26.42 12.99
N TRP A 30 -11.52 -25.98 14.05
CA TRP A 30 -11.96 -24.60 14.20
C TRP A 30 -10.78 -23.62 14.36
N GLN A 31 -9.81 -23.95 15.21
CA GLN A 31 -8.60 -23.15 15.39
C GLN A 31 -7.78 -23.07 14.10
N GLU A 32 -7.62 -24.17 13.38
CA GLU A 32 -6.90 -24.20 12.11
C GLU A 32 -7.60 -23.36 11.04
N ASN A 33 -8.93 -23.43 10.96
CA ASN A 33 -9.70 -22.61 10.01
C ASN A 33 -9.66 -21.12 10.35
N GLU A 34 -9.69 -20.76 11.64
CA GLU A 34 -9.58 -19.37 12.08
C GLU A 34 -8.17 -18.84 11.85
N ALA A 35 -7.14 -19.62 12.18
CA ALA A 35 -5.74 -19.29 11.93
C ALA A 35 -5.47 -19.08 10.43
N LYS A 36 -6.02 -19.93 9.55
CA LYS A 36 -5.92 -19.76 8.08
C LYS A 36 -6.54 -18.44 7.61
N LYS A 37 -7.77 -18.15 8.03
CA LYS A 37 -8.46 -16.88 7.68
C LYS A 37 -7.69 -15.66 8.18
N PHE A 38 -7.17 -15.73 9.40
CA PHE A 38 -6.38 -14.66 10.00
C PHE A 38 -5.08 -14.43 9.23
N PHE A 39 -4.38 -15.51 8.87
CA PHE A 39 -3.14 -15.46 8.09
C PHE A 39 -3.37 -14.84 6.71
N GLU A 40 -4.39 -15.28 5.98
CA GLU A 40 -4.75 -14.73 4.66
C GLU A 40 -5.05 -13.23 4.71
N MET A 41 -5.84 -12.78 5.70
CA MET A 41 -6.17 -11.37 5.89
C MET A 41 -4.92 -10.55 6.23
N THR A 42 -4.05 -11.08 7.10
CA THR A 42 -2.80 -10.43 7.48
C THR A 42 -1.88 -10.29 6.27
N ARG A 43 -1.74 -11.33 5.45
CA ARG A 43 -0.92 -11.30 4.24
C ARG A 43 -1.41 -10.26 3.23
N LYS A 44 -2.72 -10.19 2.97
CA LYS A 44 -3.34 -9.15 2.12
C LYS A 44 -3.02 -7.76 2.62
N LYS A 45 -3.19 -7.53 3.92
CA LYS A 45 -2.94 -6.22 4.55
C LYS A 45 -1.47 -5.83 4.48
N GLN A 46 -0.56 -6.74 4.80
CA GLN A 46 0.89 -6.49 4.72
C GLN A 46 1.33 -6.14 3.30
N HIS A 47 0.83 -6.87 2.30
CA HIS A 47 1.12 -6.59 0.89
C HIS A 47 0.64 -5.20 0.47
N PHE A 48 -0.58 -4.84 0.86
CA PHE A 48 -1.15 -3.52 0.60
C PHE A 48 -0.33 -2.41 1.27
N GLU A 49 -0.01 -2.57 2.56
CA GLU A 49 0.80 -1.59 3.30
C GLU A 49 2.20 -1.44 2.70
N SER A 50 2.82 -2.54 2.27
CA SER A 50 4.11 -2.50 1.59
C SER A 50 4.03 -1.72 0.28
N THR A 51 3.03 -2.02 -0.55
CA THR A 51 2.79 -1.34 -1.83
C THR A 51 2.56 0.16 -1.65
N GLU A 52 1.74 0.55 -0.66
CA GLU A 52 1.50 1.96 -0.31
C GLU A 52 2.78 2.65 0.19
N ARG A 53 3.60 1.99 1.03
CA ARG A 53 4.88 2.55 1.49
C ARG A 53 5.83 2.79 0.32
N THR A 54 5.99 1.82 -0.58
CA THR A 54 6.79 1.98 -1.80
C THR A 54 6.26 3.13 -2.65
N CYS A 55 4.95 3.19 -2.89
CA CYS A 55 4.35 4.28 -3.64
C CYS A 55 4.63 5.65 -3.03
N ASN A 56 4.48 5.80 -1.72
CA ASN A 56 4.75 7.07 -1.03
C ASN A 56 6.22 7.47 -1.14
N GLN A 57 7.16 6.52 -1.01
CA GLN A 57 8.59 6.78 -1.20
C GLN A 57 8.90 7.22 -2.64
N THR A 58 8.34 6.54 -3.63
CA THR A 58 8.52 6.90 -5.05
C THR A 58 7.92 8.27 -5.36
N ILE A 59 6.73 8.59 -4.85
CA ILE A 59 6.11 9.91 -4.99
C ILE A 59 7.02 11.00 -4.42
N LEU A 60 7.55 10.83 -3.21
CA LEU A 60 8.42 11.84 -2.58
C LEU A 60 9.71 12.05 -3.38
N SER A 61 10.33 10.97 -3.84
CA SER A 61 11.55 11.03 -4.65
C SER A 61 11.32 11.73 -5.99
N LEU A 62 10.30 11.30 -6.75
CA LEU A 62 10.01 11.87 -8.07
C LEU A 62 9.42 13.29 -7.99
N SER A 63 8.64 13.58 -6.95
CA SER A 63 8.10 14.93 -6.70
C SER A 63 9.23 15.95 -6.54
N LYS A 64 10.29 15.59 -5.80
CA LYS A 64 11.47 16.43 -5.66
C LYS A 64 12.13 16.69 -7.02
N ILE A 65 12.38 15.62 -7.79
CA ILE A 65 13.01 15.72 -9.11
C ILE A 65 12.17 16.60 -10.05
N VAL A 66 10.86 16.38 -10.13
CA VAL A 66 9.95 17.16 -10.98
C VAL A 66 9.94 18.63 -10.54
N SER A 67 9.88 18.89 -9.25
CA SER A 67 9.88 20.26 -8.71
C SER A 67 11.17 21.00 -9.05
N GLU A 68 12.33 20.36 -8.88
CA GLU A 68 13.63 20.94 -9.23
C GLU A 68 13.71 21.26 -10.73
N ASN A 69 13.28 20.34 -11.60
CA ASN A 69 13.24 20.58 -13.05
C ASN A 69 12.32 21.75 -13.42
N ILE A 70 11.14 21.86 -12.82
CA ILE A 70 10.21 22.97 -13.06
C ILE A 70 10.83 24.30 -12.61
N LEU A 71 11.51 24.33 -11.46
CA LEU A 71 12.20 25.53 -10.97
C LEU A 71 13.35 25.96 -11.88
N THR A 72 14.08 25.00 -12.46
CA THR A 72 15.14 25.27 -13.44
C THR A 72 14.58 25.85 -14.74
N VAL A 73 13.51 25.27 -15.30
CA VAL A 73 12.91 25.75 -16.56
C VAL A 73 12.21 27.09 -16.38
N LEU A 74 11.48 27.27 -15.27
CA LEU A 74 10.75 28.51 -14.97
C LEU A 74 11.56 29.38 -14.00
N ASN A 75 12.84 29.61 -14.27
CA ASN A 75 13.74 30.35 -13.38
C ASN A 75 13.30 31.82 -13.24
N THR A 76 13.26 32.32 -12.00
CA THR A 76 12.91 33.72 -11.67
C THR A 76 14.08 34.50 -11.10
N GLU A 77 15.17 33.82 -10.73
CA GLU A 77 16.33 34.40 -10.05
C GLU A 77 17.03 35.42 -10.95
N GLU A 78 17.17 35.12 -12.24
CA GLU A 78 17.80 36.04 -13.20
C GLU A 78 17.00 37.35 -13.33
N ILE A 79 15.66 37.26 -13.39
CA ILE A 79 14.78 38.43 -13.49
C ILE A 79 14.82 39.24 -12.20
N VAL A 80 14.83 38.57 -11.05
CA VAL A 80 14.94 39.22 -9.74
C VAL A 80 16.30 39.91 -9.57
N GLN A 81 17.39 39.30 -10.04
CA GLN A 81 18.72 39.92 -10.05
C GLN A 81 18.73 41.17 -10.93
N LYS A 82 18.26 41.06 -12.17
CA LYS A 82 18.12 42.22 -13.07
C LYS A 82 17.29 43.34 -12.46
N LEU A 83 16.21 43.03 -11.74
CA LEU A 83 15.39 44.03 -11.05
C LEU A 83 16.11 44.75 -9.89
N LYS A 84 17.09 44.11 -9.24
CA LYS A 84 17.89 44.72 -8.16
C LYS A 84 18.86 45.77 -8.68
N ASP A 85 19.37 45.60 -9.90
CA ASP A 85 20.30 46.53 -10.55
C ASP A 85 19.62 47.80 -11.10
N ASN A 86 18.33 47.99 -10.81
CA ASN A 86 17.49 49.12 -11.22
C ASN A 86 17.59 49.48 -12.72
N PRO A 87 17.17 48.56 -13.61
CA PRO A 87 17.29 48.72 -15.05
C PRO A 87 16.19 49.64 -15.59
N GLU A 88 16.44 50.24 -16.75
CA GLU A 88 15.49 51.15 -17.40
C GLU A 88 14.16 50.46 -17.77
N ASN A 89 14.20 49.16 -18.08
CA ASN A 89 13.04 48.36 -18.48
C ASN A 89 12.29 47.68 -17.30
N LYS A 90 12.27 48.32 -16.13
CA LYS A 90 11.70 47.76 -14.89
C LYS A 90 10.28 47.22 -15.03
N LEU A 91 9.38 47.94 -15.71
CA LEU A 91 7.98 47.53 -15.87
C LEU A 91 7.86 46.18 -16.61
N ALA A 92 8.58 46.03 -17.73
CA ALA A 92 8.57 44.81 -18.52
C ALA A 92 9.09 43.60 -17.72
N LEU A 93 10.15 43.79 -16.93
CA LEU A 93 10.69 42.73 -16.06
C LEU A 93 9.68 42.29 -14.97
N TRP A 94 8.94 43.23 -14.40
CA TRP A 94 7.88 42.90 -13.43
C TRP A 94 6.72 42.12 -14.06
N GLU A 95 6.32 42.47 -15.28
CA GLU A 95 5.28 41.72 -16.02
C GLU A 95 5.74 40.31 -16.34
N GLN A 96 6.97 40.14 -16.85
CA GLN A 96 7.56 38.83 -17.10
C GLN A 96 7.63 38.00 -15.81
N LEU A 97 8.08 38.60 -14.70
CA LEU A 97 8.15 37.93 -13.41
C LEU A 97 6.78 37.43 -12.95
N LYS A 98 5.73 38.25 -13.08
CA LYS A 98 4.36 37.84 -12.74
C LYS A 98 3.93 36.62 -13.54
N VAL A 99 4.09 36.65 -14.86
CA VAL A 99 3.69 35.54 -15.75
C VAL A 99 4.42 34.25 -15.36
N ILE A 100 5.73 34.31 -15.09
CA ILE A 100 6.51 33.12 -14.72
C ILE A 100 6.09 32.58 -13.35
N ILE A 101 5.83 33.43 -12.36
CA ILE A 101 5.37 32.98 -11.03
C ILE A 101 4.02 32.28 -11.13
N PHE A 102 3.06 32.87 -11.86
CA PHE A 102 1.75 32.24 -12.07
C PHE A 102 1.89 30.91 -12.82
N THR A 103 2.68 30.89 -13.89
CA THR A 103 2.95 29.66 -14.66
C THR A 103 3.58 28.59 -13.77
N ARG A 104 4.55 28.95 -12.94
CA ARG A 104 5.25 28.03 -12.03
C ARG A 104 4.30 27.38 -11.04
N ILE A 105 3.42 28.15 -10.41
CA ILE A 105 2.43 27.62 -9.46
C ILE A 105 1.48 26.66 -10.16
N CYS A 106 0.92 27.06 -11.31
CA CYS A 106 0.02 26.21 -12.08
C CYS A 106 0.69 24.89 -12.49
N VAL A 107 1.88 24.96 -13.09
CA VAL A 107 2.61 23.78 -13.56
C VAL A 107 2.98 22.85 -12.40
N LEU A 108 3.42 23.38 -11.25
CA LEU A 108 3.72 22.57 -10.07
C LEU A 108 2.49 21.81 -9.58
N VAL A 109 1.35 22.49 -9.41
CA VAL A 109 0.12 21.84 -8.93
C VAL A 109 -0.35 20.76 -9.89
N TYR A 110 -0.41 21.04 -11.20
CA TYR A 110 -0.82 20.07 -12.21
C TYR A 110 0.12 18.87 -12.27
N SER A 111 1.43 19.12 -12.35
CA SER A 111 2.43 18.07 -12.53
C SER A 111 2.50 17.13 -11.32
N LEU A 112 2.52 17.68 -10.11
CA LEU A 112 2.57 16.88 -8.88
C LEU A 112 1.28 16.09 -8.65
N SER A 113 0.12 16.66 -9.00
CA SER A 113 -1.16 15.96 -8.90
C SER A 113 -1.24 14.78 -9.88
N ILE A 114 -0.85 14.99 -11.13
CA ILE A 114 -0.82 13.94 -12.15
C ILE A 114 0.17 12.84 -11.75
N LEU A 115 1.37 13.22 -11.28
CA LEU A 115 2.38 12.27 -10.79
C LEU A 115 1.84 11.39 -9.67
N GLN A 116 1.24 11.99 -8.64
CA GLN A 116 0.70 11.27 -7.50
C GLN A 116 -0.40 10.27 -7.90
N VAL A 117 -1.37 10.71 -8.72
CA VAL A 117 -2.47 9.84 -9.17
C VAL A 117 -1.92 8.71 -10.04
N THR A 118 -1.02 9.02 -10.98
CA THR A 118 -0.44 8.04 -11.89
C THR A 118 0.33 6.96 -11.14
N LEU A 119 1.18 7.34 -10.18
CA LEU A 119 1.96 6.37 -9.41
C LEU A 119 1.07 5.47 -8.53
N ARG A 120 0.05 6.03 -7.89
CA ARG A 120 -0.91 5.21 -7.11
C ARG A 120 -1.64 4.20 -7.99
N VAL A 121 -2.07 4.60 -9.19
CA VAL A 121 -2.73 3.69 -10.13
C VAL A 121 -1.75 2.61 -10.60
N GLN A 122 -0.56 2.99 -11.09
CA GLN A 122 0.43 2.06 -11.62
C GLN A 122 0.89 1.05 -10.56
N LEU A 123 1.25 1.51 -9.37
CA LEU A 123 1.78 0.64 -8.31
C LEU A 123 0.70 -0.23 -7.68
N ASN A 124 -0.55 0.23 -7.57
CA ASN A 124 -1.63 -0.64 -7.11
C ASN A 124 -1.99 -1.72 -8.13
N ILE A 125 -1.93 -1.41 -9.44
CA ILE A 125 -2.13 -2.43 -10.48
C ILE A 125 -1.01 -3.48 -10.41
N ILE A 126 0.26 -3.05 -10.39
CA ILE A 126 1.42 -3.95 -10.30
C ILE A 126 1.37 -4.75 -9.00
N GLY A 127 1.06 -4.10 -7.87
CA GLY A 127 0.88 -4.73 -6.58
C GLY A 127 -0.23 -5.78 -6.61
N GLY A 128 -1.33 -5.53 -7.31
CA GLY A 128 -2.40 -6.53 -7.51
C GLY A 128 -1.93 -7.76 -8.26
N TYR A 129 -1.18 -7.59 -9.36
CA TYR A 129 -0.59 -8.71 -10.10
C TYR A 129 0.41 -9.49 -9.25
N LEU A 130 1.32 -8.80 -8.56
CA LEU A 130 2.31 -9.44 -7.68
C LEU A 130 1.66 -10.21 -6.51
N TYR A 131 0.57 -9.70 -5.96
CA TYR A 131 -0.19 -10.42 -4.94
C TYR A 131 -0.79 -11.72 -5.51
N ARG A 132 -1.37 -11.66 -6.70
CA ARG A 132 -1.94 -12.84 -7.35
C ARG A 132 -0.87 -13.89 -7.66
N ASP A 133 0.28 -13.48 -8.16
CA ASP A 133 1.37 -14.38 -8.50
C ASP A 133 1.96 -15.04 -7.24
N SER A 134 2.15 -14.29 -6.16
CA SER A 134 2.60 -14.86 -4.86
C SER A 134 1.59 -15.82 -4.23
N VAL A 135 0.28 -15.61 -4.45
CA VAL A 135 -0.74 -16.57 -4.02
C VAL A 135 -0.66 -17.86 -4.84
N HIS A 136 -0.41 -17.78 -6.15
CA HIS A 136 -0.31 -18.95 -7.02
C HIS A 136 0.97 -19.78 -6.79
N GLU A 137 2.08 -19.15 -6.41
CA GLU A 137 3.31 -19.88 -6.02
C GLU A 137 3.15 -20.67 -4.72
N ASP A 138 2.26 -20.22 -3.82
CA ASP A 138 1.99 -20.87 -2.53
C ASP A 138 0.93 -21.99 -2.58
N GLU A 139 0.30 -22.24 -3.74
CA GLU A 139 -0.66 -23.34 -3.94
C GLU A 139 0.10 -24.65 -4.23
N PRO A 140 0.07 -25.65 -3.33
CA PRO A 140 0.72 -26.93 -3.60
C PRO A 140 -0.03 -27.68 -4.72
N LEU A 141 0.72 -28.27 -5.66
CA LEU A 141 0.24 -29.21 -6.69
C LEU A 141 -0.56 -30.38 -6.09
#